data_AF-A0A1G9WPN2-F1
#
_entry.id   AF-A0A1G9WPN2-F1
#
_cell.length_a   1.000
_cell.length_b   1.000
_cell.length_c   1.000
_cell.angle_alpha   90.00
_cell.angle_beta   90.00
_cell.angle_gamma   90.00
#
_symmetry.space_group_name_H-M   'P 1'
#
loop_
_entity.id
_entity.type
_entity.pdbx_description
1 polymer ?
#
loop_
_entity_poly.entity_id
_entity_poly.type
_entity_poly.pdbx_seq_one_letter_code
_entity_poly.pdbx_strand_id
1 'polypeptide(L)' 'MDKLAQIQHLRIQLGALGYHDFQIDSMIKEEIGTAKLTGLSEEQYEQCIETLQGYIEFASKCQKKK' A
#
# COMPACT_ATOMS: atom_id res chain seq x y z
N MET A 1 5.86 11.10 -12.87
CA MET A 1 5.67 9.70 -12.41
C MET A 1 4.27 9.62 -11.85
N ASP A 2 3.43 8.74 -12.39
CA ASP A 2 2.03 8.63 -11.99
C ASP A 2 1.95 7.96 -10.61
N LYS A 3 1.67 8.72 -9.55
CA LYS A 3 1.64 8.22 -8.16
C LYS A 3 0.62 7.09 -7.99
N LEU A 4 -0.43 7.09 -8.81
CA LEU A 4 -1.48 6.07 -8.81
C LEU A 4 -0.95 4.73 -9.38
N ALA A 5 -0.15 4.78 -10.44
CA ALA A 5 0.57 3.60 -10.93
C ALA A 5 1.53 3.01 -9.88
N GLN A 6 2.20 3.86 -9.10
CA GLN A 6 3.07 3.40 -8.02
C GLN A 6 2.30 2.67 -6.92
N ILE A 7 1.15 3.20 -6.48
CA ILE A 7 0.31 2.52 -5.50
C ILE A 7 -0.23 1.19 -6.04
N GLN A 8 -0.63 1.12 -7.30
CA GLN A 8 -1.04 -0.16 -7.91
C GLN A 8 0.09 -1.20 -7.87
N HIS A 9 1.32 -0.79 -8.15
CA HIS A 9 2.46 -1.70 -8.08
C HIS A 9 2.70 -2.21 -6.65
N LEU A 10 2.56 -1.35 -5.64
CA LEU A 10 2.66 -1.73 -4.22
C LEU A 10 1.55 -2.70 -3.81
N ARG A 11 0.31 -2.50 -4.29
CA ARG A 11 -0.80 -3.44 -4.07
C ARG A 11 -0.50 -4.82 -4.61
N ILE A 12 0.08 -4.91 -5.82
CA ILE A 12 0.48 -6.19 -6.42
C ILE A 12 1.57 -6.87 -5.59
N GLN A 13 2.55 -6.12 -5.09
CA GLN A 13 3.60 -6.67 -4.22
C GLN A 13 3.03 -7.21 -2.90
N LEU A 14 2.15 -6.46 -2.25
CA LEU A 14 1.46 -6.92 -1.04
C LEU A 14 0.63 -8.18 -1.31
N GLY A 15 -0.06 -8.23 -2.46
CA GLY A 15 -0.75 -9.43 -2.93
C GLY A 15 0.17 -10.64 -3.03
N ALA A 16 1.36 -10.48 -3.62
CA ALA A 16 2.37 -11.53 -3.72
C ALA A 16 2.94 -11.95 -2.34
N LEU A 17 2.91 -11.06 -1.35
CA LEU A 17 3.32 -11.34 0.02
C LEU A 17 2.23 -12.03 0.86
N GLY A 18 1.04 -12.21 0.30
CA GLY A 18 -0.09 -12.90 0.93
C GLY A 18 -1.16 -11.98 1.52
N TYR A 19 -1.11 -10.67 1.25
CA TYR A 19 -2.17 -9.75 1.64
C TYR A 19 -3.33 -9.82 0.66
N HIS A 20 -4.55 -9.84 1.19
CA HIS A 20 -5.72 -9.73 0.34
C HIS A 20 -6.06 -8.29 0.02
N ASP A 21 -6.68 -8.08 -1.13
CA ASP A 21 -7.04 -6.75 -1.64
C ASP A 21 -7.90 -5.95 -0.63
N PHE A 22 -8.79 -6.61 0.12
CA PHE A 22 -9.58 -5.98 1.18
C PHE A 22 -8.74 -5.48 2.37
N GLN A 23 -7.64 -6.16 2.70
CA GLN A 23 -6.75 -5.72 3.78
C GLN A 23 -5.97 -4.50 3.34
N ILE A 24 -5.51 -4.51 2.08
CA ILE A 24 -4.77 -3.39 1.51
C ILE A 24 -5.68 -2.17 1.40
N ASP A 25 -6.94 -2.35 0.98
CA ASP A 25 -7.94 -1.29 0.95
C ASP A 25 -8.24 -0.72 2.35
N SER A 26 -8.33 -1.59 3.37
CA SER A 26 -8.48 -1.16 4.77
C SER A 26 -7.27 -0.34 5.22
N MET A 27 -6.04 -0.80 4.97
CA MET A 27 -4.81 -0.09 5.31
C MET A 27 -4.78 1.30 4.68
N ILE A 28 -5.09 1.39 3.39
CA ILE A 28 -5.15 2.66 2.67
C ILE A 28 -6.21 3.57 3.30
N LYS A 29 -7.41 3.03 3.55
CA LYS A 29 -8.50 3.79 4.16
C LYS A 29 -8.17 4.28 5.58
N GLU A 30 -7.44 3.51 6.37
CA GLU A 30 -6.99 3.90 7.71
C GLU A 30 -5.96 5.03 7.65
N GLU A 31 -5.05 5.01 6.67
CA GLU A 31 -3.98 6.00 6.55
C GLU A 31 -4.46 7.35 5.97
N ILE A 32 -5.24 7.31 4.88
CA ILE A 32 -5.66 8.52 4.15
C ILE A 32 -7.15 8.84 4.29
N GLY A 33 -7.88 8.08 5.11
CA GLY A 33 -9.31 8.26 5.37
C GLY A 33 -10.24 7.79 4.26
N THR A 34 -9.70 7.32 3.13
CA THR A 34 -10.47 6.87 1.96
C THR A 34 -9.78 5.73 1.22
N ALA A 35 -10.57 4.79 0.72
CA ALA A 35 -10.11 3.73 -0.18
C ALA A 35 -9.89 4.24 -1.62
N LYS A 36 -10.42 5.42 -1.95
CA LYS A 36 -10.33 5.98 -3.30
C LYS A 36 -8.99 6.67 -3.49
N LEU A 37 -8.19 6.11 -4.39
CA LEU A 37 -6.92 6.70 -4.83
C LEU A 37 -7.09 7.90 -5.78
N THR A 38 -8.32 8.27 -6.12
CA THR A 38 -8.61 9.36 -7.06
C THR A 38 -8.88 10.67 -6.30
N GLY A 39 -8.24 11.74 -6.75
CA GLY A 39 -8.40 13.08 -6.15
C GLY A 39 -7.66 13.28 -4.82
N LEU A 40 -6.69 12.43 -4.50
CA LEU A 40 -5.84 12.61 -3.33
C LEU A 40 -4.87 13.78 -3.51
N SER A 41 -4.57 14.46 -2.40
CA SER A 41 -3.50 15.45 -2.35
C SER A 41 -2.12 14.80 -2.48
N GLU A 42 -1.13 15.59 -2.86
CA GLU A 42 0.23 15.12 -3.08
C GLU A 42 0.82 14.45 -1.83
N GLU A 43 0.57 15.02 -0.64
CA GLU A 43 0.92 14.47 0.68
C GLU A 43 0.21 13.14 0.98
N GLN A 44 -1.08 13.01 0.66
CA GLN A 44 -1.81 11.77 0.90
C GLN A 44 -1.27 10.62 0.06
N TYR A 45 -0.86 10.89 -1.18
CA TYR A 45 -0.19 9.88 -1.98
C TYR A 45 1.14 9.45 -1.36
N GLU A 46 1.93 10.39 -0.86
CA GLU A 46 3.22 10.07 -0.23
C GLU A 46 3.04 9.26 1.04
N GLN A 47 2.13 9.66 1.93
CA GLN A 47 1.80 8.90 3.14
C GLN A 47 1.32 7.49 2.83
N CYS A 48 0.46 7.34 1.82
CA CYS A 48 -0.03 6.03 1.39
C CYS A 48 1.10 5.15 0.83
N ILE A 49 1.98 5.72 0.00
CA ILE A 49 3.13 5.01 -0.55
C ILE A 49 4.07 4.54 0.57
N GLU A 50 4.44 5.43 1.49
CA GLU A 50 5.34 5.13 2.60
C GLU A 50 4.80 4.00 3.47
N THR A 51 3.49 4.06 3.76
CA THR A 51 2.78 3.05 4.54
C THR A 51 2.80 1.70 3.87
N LEU A 52 2.39 1.63 2.60
CA LEU A 52 2.37 0.37 1.85
C LEU A 52 3.78 -0.21 1.69
N GLN A 53 4.79 0.63 1.51
CA GLN A 53 6.19 0.21 1.51
C GLN A 53 6.61 -0.37 2.87
N GLY A 54 6.22 0.25 3.99
CA GLY A 54 6.48 -0.27 5.33
C GLY A 54 5.88 -1.66 5.54
N TYR A 55 4.64 -1.88 5.06
CA TYR A 55 4.01 -3.20 5.10
C TYR A 55 4.74 -4.24 4.22
N ILE A 56 5.19 -3.85 3.03
CA ILE A 56 5.99 -4.72 2.15
C ILE A 56 7.29 -5.13 2.83
N GLU A 57 8.02 -4.18 3.42
CA GLU A 57 9.27 -4.47 4.13
C GLU A 57 9.04 -5.40 5.33
N PHE A 58 7.99 -5.14 6.11
CA PHE A 58 7.62 -5.98 7.25
C PHE A 58 7.26 -7.40 6.80
N ALA A 59 6.41 -7.53 5.80
CA ALA A 59 5.96 -8.80 5.28
C ALA A 59 7.10 -9.60 4.63
N SER A 60 7.98 -8.92 3.89
CA SER A 60 9.19 -9.53 3.33
C SER A 60 10.13 -10.03 4.43
N LYS A 61 10.30 -9.28 5.53
CA LYS A 61 11.07 -9.74 6.71
C LYS A 61 10.43 -10.95 7.38
N CYS A 62 9.09 -11.01 7.46
CA CYS A 62 8.37 -12.17 7.99
C CYS A 62 8.53 -13.42 7.11
N GLN A 63 8.47 -13.27 5.79
CA GLN A 63 8.66 -14.39 4.86
C GLN A 63 10.10 -14.95 4.88
N LYS A 64 11.11 -14.10 5.09
CA LYS A 64 12.52 -14.53 5.21
C LYS A 64 12.83 -15.35 6.47
N LYS A 65 11.95 -15.36 7.47
CA LYS A 65 12.12 -16.10 8.73
C LYS A 65 11.49 -17.50 8.71
N LYS A 66 11.00 -17.97 7.56
CA LYS A 66 10.33 -19.26 7.42
C LYS A 66 11.23 -20.33 6.81
#